data_AF-A0A850BTB5-F1
#
_entry.id   AF-A0A850BTB5-F1
#
_cell.length_a   1.000
_cell.length_b   1.000
_cell.length_c   1.000
_cell.angle_alpha   90.00
_cell.angle_beta   90.00
_cell.angle_gamma   90.00
#
_symmetry.space_group_name_H-M   'P 1'
#
loop_
_entity.id
_entity.type
_entity.pdbx_description
1 polymer ?
#
loop_
_entity_poly.entity_id
_entity_poly.type
_entity_poly.pdbx_seq_one_letter_code
_entity_poly.pdbx_strand_id
1 'polypeptide(L)'
;MLSFLHDEISTTLAQELDLEDLIAAVQPLELDDLVDLIQTLPHALGSRLVLATTGARREQLESMLSYPEDSAGGLMNTDAIEVRADVRAGTVLRYLRLLETLP
;
A
#
# COMPACT_ATOMS: atom_id res chain seq x y z
N MET A 1 26.55 -8.81 0.70
CA MET A 1 27.25 -8.10 -0.40
C MET A 1 26.28 -7.58 -1.48
N LEU A 2 24.96 -7.60 -1.25
CA LEU A 2 23.95 -7.11 -2.21
C LEU A 2 23.31 -5.75 -1.82
N SER A 3 23.37 -5.33 -0.55
CA SER A 3 22.72 -4.05 -0.16
C SER A 3 23.50 -2.81 -0.64
N PHE A 4 24.83 -2.88 -0.71
CA PHE A 4 25.64 -1.74 -1.16
C PHE A 4 25.42 -1.38 -2.64
N LEU A 5 25.15 -2.37 -3.49
CA LEU A 5 24.85 -2.14 -4.91
C LEU A 5 23.46 -1.51 -5.09
N HIS A 6 22.52 -1.87 -4.21
CA HIS A 6 21.17 -1.34 -4.21
C HIS A 6 21.14 0.12 -3.75
N ASP A 7 21.97 0.50 -2.77
CA ASP A 7 22.09 1.89 -2.29
C ASP A 7 22.65 2.85 -3.36
N GLU A 8 23.65 2.42 -4.15
CA GLU A 8 24.16 3.24 -5.27
C GLU A 8 23.08 3.48 -6.33
N ILE A 9 22.36 2.43 -6.74
CA ILE A 9 21.24 2.54 -7.70
C ILE A 9 20.12 3.42 -7.13
N SER A 10 19.83 3.30 -5.83
CA SER A 10 18.85 4.15 -5.13
C SER A 10 19.22 5.62 -5.20
N THR A 11 20.49 5.92 -4.99
CA THR A 11 21.00 7.29 -4.97
C THR A 11 20.91 7.90 -6.37
N THR A 12 21.21 7.13 -7.41
CA THR A 12 21.02 7.54 -8.80
C THR A 12 19.53 7.71 -9.15
N LEU A 13 18.66 6.76 -8.81
CA LEU A 13 17.22 6.88 -9.04
C LEU A 13 16.63 8.09 -8.30
N ALA A 14 17.07 8.33 -7.07
CA ALA A 14 16.68 9.47 -6.24
C ALA A 14 17.19 10.83 -6.74
N GLN A 15 18.23 10.83 -7.59
CA GLN A 15 18.79 12.02 -8.24
C GLN A 15 18.22 12.24 -9.64
N GLU A 16 17.77 11.18 -10.33
CA GLU A 16 17.18 11.27 -11.67
C GLU A 16 15.65 11.38 -11.68
N LEU A 17 14.94 10.88 -10.66
CA LEU A 17 13.50 11.09 -10.47
C LEU A 17 13.25 12.27 -9.54
N ASP A 18 12.57 13.31 -10.07
CA ASP A 18 12.03 14.38 -9.25
C ASP A 18 11.04 13.79 -8.23
N LEU A 19 11.36 13.92 -6.95
CA LEU A 19 10.55 13.34 -5.87
C LEU A 19 9.13 13.90 -5.90
N GLU A 20 8.96 15.16 -6.32
CA GLU A 20 7.66 15.81 -6.47
C GLU A 20 6.81 15.13 -7.55
N ASP A 21 7.40 14.73 -8.66
CA ASP A 21 6.72 13.98 -9.73
C ASP A 21 6.35 12.58 -9.27
N LEU A 22 7.23 11.92 -8.52
CA LEU A 22 6.97 10.61 -7.94
C LEU A 22 5.79 10.67 -6.95
N ILE A 23 5.78 11.67 -6.06
CA ILE A 23 4.71 11.92 -5.09
C ILE A 23 3.39 12.22 -5.82
N ALA A 24 3.43 13.02 -6.87
CA ALA A 24 2.25 13.32 -7.69
C ALA A 24 1.70 12.07 -8.38
N ALA A 25 2.59 11.16 -8.84
CA ALA A 25 2.21 9.91 -9.47
C ALA A 25 1.61 8.89 -8.49
N VAL A 26 2.07 8.87 -7.23
CA VAL A 26 1.55 7.93 -6.21
C VAL A 26 0.35 8.47 -5.42
N GLN A 27 0.08 9.77 -5.48
CA GLN A 27 -1.11 10.39 -4.89
C GLN A 27 -2.43 9.71 -5.29
N PRO A 28 -2.68 9.39 -6.58
CA PRO A 28 -3.91 8.71 -6.98
C PRO A 28 -3.91 7.19 -6.76
N LEU A 29 -2.79 6.57 -6.39
CA LEU A 29 -2.73 5.11 -6.15
C LEU A 29 -3.50 4.72 -4.89
N GLU A 30 -4.06 3.52 -4.90
CA GLU A 30 -4.63 2.91 -3.70
C GLU A 30 -3.51 2.54 -2.69
N LEU A 31 -3.88 2.26 -1.45
CA LEU A 31 -2.91 2.07 -0.37
C LEU A 31 -2.11 0.77 -0.52
N ASP A 32 -2.76 -0.29 -0.98
CA ASP A 32 -2.15 -1.58 -1.33
C ASP A 32 -1.14 -1.45 -2.47
N ASP A 33 -1.51 -0.79 -3.58
CA ASP A 33 -0.58 -0.51 -4.69
C ASP A 33 0.64 0.31 -4.24
N LEU A 34 0.42 1.27 -3.33
CA LEU A 34 1.50 2.07 -2.74
C LEU A 34 2.42 1.25 -1.85
N VAL A 35 1.88 0.30 -1.06
CA VAL A 35 2.66 -0.63 -0.24
C VAL A 35 3.54 -1.51 -1.11
N ASP A 36 2.97 -2.11 -2.17
CA ASP A 36 3.71 -2.95 -3.12
C ASP A 36 4.86 -2.19 -3.80
N LEU A 37 4.58 -0.94 -4.21
CA LEU A 37 5.58 -0.07 -4.80
C LEU A 37 6.71 0.26 -3.80
N ILE A 38 6.38 0.59 -2.56
CA ILE A 38 7.36 0.91 -1.51
C ILE A 38 8.25 -0.29 -1.18
N GLN A 39 7.69 -1.50 -1.17
CA GLN A 39 8.43 -2.74 -0.92
C GLN A 39 9.34 -3.14 -2.09
N THR A 40 8.92 -2.85 -3.33
CA THR A 40 9.72 -3.10 -4.54
C THR A 40 10.83 -2.06 -4.71
N LEU A 41 10.60 -0.84 -4.21
CA LEU A 41 11.59 0.24 -4.27
C LEU A 41 12.71 0.04 -3.26
N PRO A 42 13.90 0.58 -3.56
CA PRO A 42 14.96 0.60 -2.58
C PRO A 42 14.57 1.30 -1.29
N HIS A 43 15.04 0.78 -0.15
CA HIS A 43 14.65 1.24 1.19
C HIS A 43 14.74 2.78 1.36
N ALA A 44 15.76 3.42 0.78
CA ALA A 44 15.92 4.87 0.83
C ALA A 44 14.80 5.64 0.11
N LEU A 45 14.31 5.15 -1.03
CA LEU A 45 13.20 5.73 -1.80
C LEU A 45 11.85 5.41 -1.17
N GLY A 46 11.63 4.16 -0.76
CA GLY A 46 10.43 3.75 -0.03
C GLY A 46 10.22 4.60 1.24
N SER A 47 11.29 4.81 2.01
CA SER A 47 11.26 5.69 3.20
C SER A 47 10.88 7.13 2.86
N ARG A 48 11.35 7.67 1.74
CA ARG A 48 11.00 9.04 1.30
C ARG A 48 9.52 9.15 0.90
N LEU A 49 8.94 8.13 0.28
CA LEU A 49 7.51 8.08 -0.06
C LEU A 49 6.62 8.00 1.18
N VAL A 50 7.01 7.20 2.19
CA VAL A 50 6.33 7.16 3.49
C VAL A 50 6.38 8.53 4.18
N LEU A 51 7.53 9.20 4.14
CA LEU A 51 7.69 10.56 4.67
C LEU A 51 6.90 11.62 3.87
N ALA A 52 6.63 11.40 2.59
CA ALA A 52 5.83 12.31 1.77
C ALA A 52 4.31 12.15 1.99
N THR A 53 3.85 10.94 2.31
CA THR A 53 2.44 10.65 2.64
C THR A 53 2.10 11.26 4.00
N THR A 54 0.97 11.95 4.19
CA THR A 54 0.66 12.63 5.47
C THR A 54 -0.74 12.29 6.01
N GLY A 55 -0.96 12.55 7.31
CA GLY A 55 -2.26 12.40 7.97
C GLY A 55 -2.72 10.94 8.10
N ALA A 56 -4.04 10.72 8.05
CA ALA A 56 -4.65 9.38 8.20
C ALA A 56 -4.13 8.36 7.18
N ARG A 57 -3.76 8.82 5.97
CA ARG A 57 -3.18 7.97 4.93
C ARG A 57 -1.80 7.41 5.32
N ARG A 58 -0.99 8.19 6.07
CA ARG A 58 0.29 7.72 6.58
C ARG A 58 0.09 6.65 7.66
N GLU A 59 -0.84 6.86 8.58
CA GLU A 59 -1.11 5.89 9.65
C GLU A 59 -1.56 4.53 9.10
N GLN A 60 -2.41 4.54 8.07
CA GLN A 60 -2.82 3.33 7.37
C GLN A 60 -1.66 2.67 6.61
N LEU A 61 -0.85 3.47 5.91
CA LEU A 61 0.34 3.00 5.20
C LEU A 61 1.36 2.36 6.15
N GLU A 62 1.66 2.99 7.28
CA GLU A 62 2.54 2.46 8.32
C GLU A 62 1.98 1.18 8.96
N SER A 63 0.66 1.10 9.15
CA SER A 63 0.01 -0.12 9.61
C SER A 63 0.22 -1.29 8.64
N MET A 64 0.08 -1.05 7.33
CA MET A 64 0.28 -2.09 6.32
C MET A 64 1.75 -2.50 6.19
N LEU A 65 2.68 -1.52 6.23
CA LEU A 65 4.13 -1.77 6.22
C LEU A 65 4.68 -2.36 7.52
N SER A 66 3.90 -2.36 8.62
CA SER A 66 4.31 -2.95 9.90
C SER A 66 4.36 -4.47 9.87
N TYR A 67 3.73 -5.09 8.88
CA TYR A 67 3.74 -6.53 8.66
C TYR A 67 4.87 -6.92 7.71
N PRO A 68 5.65 -7.98 8.02
CA PRO A 68 6.64 -8.53 7.09
C PRO A 68 5.98 -8.95 5.76
N GLU A 69 6.66 -8.73 4.64
CA GLU A 69 6.20 -9.01 3.28
C GLU A 69 5.71 -10.46 3.10
N ASP A 70 6.42 -11.44 3.67
CA ASP A 70 6.05 -12.87 3.61
C ASP A 70 5.00 -13.30 4.65
N SER A 71 4.44 -12.36 5.43
CA SER A 71 3.45 -12.65 6.45
C SER A 71 2.03 -12.53 5.90
N ALA A 72 1.09 -13.24 6.52
CA ALA A 72 -0.33 -13.12 6.18
C ALA A 72 -0.84 -11.66 6.23
N GLY A 73 -0.24 -10.78 7.04
CA GLY A 73 -0.59 -9.36 7.09
C GLY A 73 0.08 -8.49 6.01
N GLY A 74 1.23 -8.93 5.48
CA GLY A 74 1.92 -8.25 4.38
C GLY A 74 1.31 -8.57 3.00
N LEU A 75 0.61 -9.70 2.89
CA LEU A 75 -0.07 -10.15 1.67
C LEU A 75 -1.59 -9.90 1.65
N MET A 76 -2.15 -9.29 2.71
CA MET A 76 -3.60 -9.14 2.85
C MET A 76 -4.10 -7.85 2.22
N ASN A 77 -5.08 -7.96 1.33
CA ASN A 77 -5.89 -6.82 0.92
C ASN A 77 -6.89 -6.46 2.05
N THR A 78 -6.94 -5.19 2.46
CA THR A 78 -7.82 -4.70 3.54
C THR A 78 -9.26 -4.43 3.10
N ASP A 79 -9.57 -4.56 1.82
CA ASP A 79 -10.92 -4.33 1.27
C ASP A 79 -11.85 -5.52 1.51
N ALA A 80 -12.08 -5.83 2.79
CA ALA A 80 -12.98 -6.90 3.20
C ALA A 80 -14.42 -6.38 3.36
N ILE A 81 -15.39 -7.13 2.83
CA ILE A 81 -16.81 -6.89 3.10
C ILE A 81 -17.17 -7.47 4.46
N GLU A 82 -17.39 -6.60 5.45
CA GLU A 82 -17.79 -6.99 6.80
C GLU A 82 -19.32 -7.11 6.94
N VAL A 83 -19.79 -8.21 7.53
CA VAL A 83 -21.21 -8.41 7.86
C VAL A 83 -21.38 -8.87 9.31
N ARG A 84 -22.45 -8.43 9.96
CA ARG A 84 -22.74 -8.85 11.34
C ARG A 84 -23.22 -10.31 11.39
N ALA A 85 -22.81 -11.03 12.43
CA ALA A 85 -23.12 -12.45 12.61
C ALA A 85 -24.63 -12.75 12.77
N ASP A 86 -25.44 -11.76 13.15
CA ASP A 86 -26.89 -11.87 13.35
C ASP A 86 -27.71 -11.64 12.07
N VAL A 87 -27.05 -11.37 10.94
CA VAL A 87 -27.71 -11.08 9.66
C VAL A 87 -28.03 -12.37 8.91
N ARG A 88 -29.27 -12.46 8.39
CA ARG A 88 -29.71 -13.58 7.55
C ARG A 88 -28.95 -13.59 6.22
N ALA A 89 -28.58 -14.78 5.75
CA ALA A 89 -27.89 -14.97 4.46
C ALA A 89 -28.60 -14.29 3.27
N GLY A 90 -29.93 -14.23 3.26
CA GLY A 90 -30.69 -13.53 2.21
C GLY A 90 -30.46 -12.01 2.19
N THR A 91 -30.22 -11.40 3.35
CA THR A 91 -29.88 -9.97 3.47
C THR A 91 -28.45 -9.72 2.99
N VAL A 92 -27.50 -10.61 3.34
CA VAL A 92 -26.12 -10.54 2.85
C VAL A 92 -26.07 -10.68 1.33
N LEU A 93 -26.79 -11.65 0.75
CA LEU A 93 -26.86 -11.82 -0.71
C LEU A 93 -27.45 -10.61 -1.42
N ARG A 94 -28.46 -9.95 -0.83
CA ARG A 94 -29.02 -8.72 -1.38
C ARG A 94 -28.03 -7.56 -1.29
N TYR A 95 -27.30 -7.46 -0.19
CA TYR A 95 -26.27 -6.47 0.02
C TYR A 95 -25.11 -6.63 -0.98
N LEU A 96 -24.61 -7.86 -1.17
CA LEU A 96 -23.56 -8.16 -2.15
C LEU A 96 -23.98 -7.85 -3.60
N ARG A 97 -25.26 -8.05 -3.96
CA ARG A 97 -25.77 -7.73 -5.31
C ARG A 97 -25.98 -6.23 -5.55
N LEU A 98 -26.00 -5.42 -4.50
CA LEU A 98 -26.10 -3.96 -4.61
C LEU A 98 -24.72 -3.34 -4.83
N LEU A 99 -23.64 -4.03 -4.44
CA LEU A 99 -22.28 -3.64 -4.77
C LEU A 99 -22.06 -3.87 -6.27
N GLU A 100 -21.81 -2.79 -7.02
CA GLU A 100 -21.58 -2.86 -8.47
C GLU A 100 -20.27 -3.58 -8.82
N THR A 101 -19.29 -3.52 -7.92
CA THR A 101 -18.03 -4.26 -7.98
C THR A 101 -17.77 -4.91 -6.62
N LEU A 102 -17.32 -6.16 -6.64
CA LEU A 102 -16.79 -6.82 -5.47
C LEU A 102 -15.26 -6.64 -5.48
N PRO A 103 -14.63 -6.44 -4.30
CA PRO A 103 -13.18 -6.48 -4.16
C PRO A 103 -12.64 -7.88 -4.51
#